data_AF-A0A3D2RLN8-F1
#
_entry.id   AF-A0A3D2RLN8-F1
#
_cell.length_a   1.000
_cell.length_b   1.000
_cell.length_c   1.000
_cell.angle_alpha   90.00
_cell.angle_beta   90.00
_cell.angle_gamma   90.00
#
_symmetry.space_group_name_H-M   'P 1'
#
loop_
_entity.id
_entity.type
_entity.pdbx_description
1 polymer ?
#
loop_
_entity_poly.entity_id
_entity_poly.type
_entity_poly.pdbx_seq_one_letter_code
_entity_poly.pdbx_strand_id
1 'polypeptide(L)'
;QGIGFGEAVGHAIHESDFPHKDVSIYSAGYRLRIPVTVHASLGYDIVHEHPNCDGGAIGESSYTDFLVFTESVSKLEGGVLLNYGSAIMGPEVYLKALSMVRNVAHRRNERIAHFTTAVFDLIPLGDDLESEAPKSDPRYYYRPFKTILVRTIRDGGESYYIRGDHTETMPALYKRVV
;
A
#
# COMPACT_ATOMS: atom_id res chain seq x y z
N GLN A 1 -13.02 15.13 -12.93
CA GLN A 1 -12.57 14.22 -14.01
C GLN A 1 -12.82 12.74 -13.69
N GLY A 2 -13.36 12.39 -12.50
CA GLY A 2 -13.69 10.99 -12.18
C GLY A 2 -12.47 10.07 -12.03
N ILE A 3 -11.27 10.64 -11.89
CA ILE A 3 -10.00 9.92 -11.72
C ILE A 3 -9.52 10.03 -10.28
N GLY A 4 -8.65 9.11 -9.90
CA GLY A 4 -8.01 9.09 -8.59
C GLY A 4 -6.98 10.19 -8.41
N PHE A 5 -6.60 10.44 -7.16
CA PHE A 5 -5.69 11.52 -6.78
C PHE A 5 -4.28 11.28 -7.35
N GLY A 6 -3.77 10.05 -7.26
CA GLY A 6 -2.46 9.70 -7.79
C GLY A 6 -2.37 9.78 -9.32
N GLU A 7 -3.44 9.38 -10.02
CA GLU A 7 -3.54 9.56 -11.47
C GLU A 7 -3.59 11.04 -11.86
N ALA A 8 -4.40 11.85 -11.15
CA ALA A 8 -4.50 13.29 -11.40
C ALA A 8 -3.16 14.02 -11.22
N VAL A 9 -2.42 13.70 -10.16
CA VAL A 9 -1.08 14.25 -9.92
C VAL A 9 -0.10 13.78 -10.99
N GLY A 10 -0.15 12.49 -11.38
CA GLY A 10 0.71 11.94 -12.42
C GLY A 10 0.51 12.62 -13.77
N HIS A 11 -0.74 12.81 -14.19
CA HIS A 11 -1.12 13.54 -15.40
C HIS A 11 -0.61 14.98 -15.36
N ALA A 12 -0.90 15.72 -14.27
CA ALA A 12 -0.50 17.12 -14.14
C ALA A 12 1.02 17.31 -14.22
N ILE A 13 1.79 16.44 -13.56
CA ILE A 13 3.26 16.49 -13.62
C ILE A 13 3.75 16.13 -15.04
N HIS A 14 3.16 15.10 -15.67
CA HIS A 14 3.59 14.65 -16.99
C HIS A 14 3.43 15.72 -18.08
N GLU A 15 2.30 16.43 -18.08
CA GLU A 15 1.97 17.48 -19.05
C GLU A 15 2.64 18.84 -18.75
N SER A 16 3.31 18.98 -17.61
CA SER A 16 3.99 20.22 -17.21
C SER A 16 5.40 20.36 -17.81
N ASP A 17 5.98 21.56 -17.70
CA ASP A 17 7.39 21.83 -17.99
C ASP A 17 8.29 21.74 -16.73
N PHE A 18 7.90 20.98 -15.69
CA PHE A 18 8.70 20.88 -14.47
C PHE A 18 10.08 20.24 -14.73
N PRO A 19 11.16 20.81 -14.15
CA PRO A 19 12.54 20.43 -14.48
C PRO A 19 12.95 19.01 -14.05
N HIS A 20 12.15 18.34 -13.22
CA HIS A 20 12.47 17.02 -12.65
C HIS A 20 11.30 16.02 -12.76
N LYS A 21 10.43 16.19 -13.76
CA LYS A 21 9.31 15.24 -13.96
C LYS A 21 9.77 13.83 -14.33
N ASP A 22 11.00 13.67 -14.83
CA ASP A 22 11.64 12.41 -15.19
C ASP A 22 11.91 11.48 -14.00
N VAL A 23 12.13 12.03 -12.80
CA VAL A 23 12.33 11.25 -11.56
C VAL A 23 11.05 11.06 -10.74
N SER A 24 9.92 11.60 -11.20
CA SER A 24 8.64 11.50 -10.48
C SER A 24 7.99 10.13 -10.69
N ILE A 25 7.72 9.41 -9.59
CA ILE A 25 6.96 8.15 -9.62
C ILE A 25 5.54 8.35 -10.16
N TYR A 26 4.90 9.49 -9.87
CA TYR A 26 3.57 9.81 -10.37
C TYR A 26 3.59 10.01 -11.88
N SER A 27 4.57 10.77 -12.41
CA SER A 27 4.69 10.98 -13.86
C SER A 27 5.03 9.69 -14.59
N ALA A 28 5.94 8.88 -14.02
CA ALA A 28 6.29 7.58 -14.56
C ALA A 28 5.10 6.61 -14.58
N GLY A 29 4.33 6.56 -13.49
CA GLY A 29 3.11 5.77 -13.37
C GLY A 29 2.08 6.15 -14.43
N TYR A 30 1.81 7.46 -14.58
CA TYR A 30 0.92 7.96 -15.63
C TYR A 30 1.39 7.58 -17.03
N ARG A 31 2.64 7.87 -17.37
CA ARG A 31 3.25 7.58 -18.69
C ARG A 31 3.21 6.09 -19.03
N LEU A 32 3.50 5.22 -18.06
CA LEU A 32 3.56 3.77 -18.24
C LEU A 32 2.22 3.06 -18.01
N ARG A 33 1.16 3.81 -17.67
CA ARG A 33 -0.16 3.28 -17.29
C ARG A 33 -0.08 2.27 -16.14
N ILE A 34 0.80 2.53 -15.18
CA ILE A 34 0.93 1.78 -13.93
C ILE A 34 0.17 2.56 -12.85
N PRO A 35 -0.82 1.95 -12.18
CA PRO A 35 -1.58 2.63 -11.13
C PRO A 35 -0.68 3.16 -10.02
N VAL A 36 -0.85 4.44 -9.69
CA VAL A 36 -0.31 5.07 -8.50
C VAL A 36 -1.48 5.69 -7.76
N THR A 37 -1.69 5.27 -6.51
CA THR A 37 -2.85 5.67 -5.72
C THR A 37 -2.42 6.48 -4.50
N VAL A 38 -3.23 7.47 -4.12
CA VAL A 38 -3.05 8.29 -2.92
C VAL A 38 -4.29 8.16 -2.06
N HIS A 39 -4.09 7.73 -0.81
CA HIS A 39 -5.17 7.57 0.16
C HIS A 39 -5.06 8.70 1.19
N ALA A 40 -5.74 9.80 0.91
CA ALA A 40 -5.70 11.01 1.71
C ALA A 40 -6.24 10.79 3.13
N SER A 41 -5.64 11.47 4.10
CA SER A 41 -5.96 11.33 5.52
C SER A 41 -6.02 12.71 6.18
N LEU A 42 -7.15 13.05 6.79
CA LEU A 42 -7.28 14.33 7.50
C LEU A 42 -6.27 14.42 8.64
N GLY A 43 -5.49 15.50 8.65
CA GLY A 43 -4.41 15.74 9.62
C GLY A 43 -3.05 15.13 9.26
N TYR A 44 -2.93 14.42 8.12
CA TYR A 44 -1.63 13.97 7.58
C TYR A 44 -1.12 14.91 6.50
N ASP A 45 -2.00 15.26 5.56
CA ASP A 45 -1.61 16.06 4.40
C ASP A 45 -1.76 17.56 4.70
N ILE A 46 -0.74 18.34 4.36
CA ILE A 46 -0.71 19.81 4.56
C ILE A 46 -1.71 20.56 3.66
N VAL A 47 -2.19 19.91 2.58
CA VAL A 47 -3.09 20.54 1.61
C VAL A 47 -4.44 20.90 2.20
N HIS A 48 -4.84 20.26 3.30
CA HIS A 48 -6.09 20.52 4.00
C HIS A 48 -6.19 21.94 4.59
N GLU A 49 -5.05 22.60 4.79
CA GLU A 49 -4.99 23.96 5.36
C GLU A 49 -5.16 25.06 4.31
N HIS A 50 -5.10 24.71 3.02
CA HIS A 50 -5.15 25.69 1.95
C HIS A 50 -6.60 26.19 1.71
N PRO A 51 -6.84 27.50 1.50
CA PRO A 51 -8.19 28.06 1.37
C PRO A 51 -9.02 27.54 0.19
N ASN A 52 -8.38 26.92 -0.81
CA ASN A 52 -9.06 26.29 -1.95
C ASN A 52 -9.27 24.77 -1.77
N CYS A 53 -8.98 24.22 -0.57
CA CYS A 53 -9.16 22.81 -0.30
C CYS A 53 -10.64 22.43 -0.35
N ASP A 54 -10.98 21.50 -1.23
CA ASP A 54 -12.30 20.88 -1.31
C ASP A 54 -12.25 19.47 -0.72
N GLY A 55 -12.78 19.31 0.49
CA GLY A 55 -12.82 18.02 1.17
C GLY A 55 -13.68 16.97 0.45
N GLY A 56 -14.71 17.40 -0.29
CA GLY A 56 -15.52 16.50 -1.11
C GLY A 56 -14.71 15.93 -2.27
N ALA A 57 -13.97 16.79 -2.97
CA ALA A 57 -13.08 16.37 -4.06
C ALA A 57 -11.96 15.44 -3.57
N ILE A 58 -11.36 15.74 -2.41
CA ILE A 58 -10.34 14.87 -1.78
C ILE A 58 -10.94 13.51 -1.42
N GLY A 59 -12.12 13.48 -0.80
CA GLY A 59 -12.79 12.23 -0.45
C GLY A 59 -13.13 11.38 -1.68
N GLU A 60 -13.69 11.99 -2.72
CA GLU A 60 -14.05 11.31 -3.97
C GLU A 60 -12.82 10.72 -4.68
N SER A 61 -11.75 11.51 -4.82
CA SER A 61 -10.52 11.08 -5.49
C SER A 61 -9.77 10.01 -4.69
N SER A 62 -9.70 10.14 -3.36
CA SER A 62 -9.11 9.11 -2.47
C SER A 62 -9.90 7.80 -2.51
N TYR A 63 -11.23 7.85 -2.58
CA TYR A 63 -12.07 6.66 -2.73
C TYR A 63 -11.92 6.01 -4.11
N THR A 64 -11.82 6.82 -5.17
CA THR A 64 -11.51 6.31 -6.52
C THR A 64 -10.18 5.56 -6.53
N ASP A 65 -9.14 6.14 -5.92
CA ASP A 65 -7.84 5.49 -5.73
C ASP A 65 -7.93 4.21 -4.90
N PHE A 66 -8.76 4.18 -3.86
CA PHE A 66 -9.03 2.96 -3.08
C PHE A 66 -9.60 1.83 -3.94
N LEU A 67 -10.52 2.14 -4.87
CA LEU A 67 -11.07 1.14 -5.78
C LEU A 67 -10.05 0.66 -6.82
N VAL A 68 -9.23 1.55 -7.35
CA VAL A 68 -8.12 1.20 -8.27
C VAL A 68 -7.10 0.29 -7.58
N PHE A 69 -6.73 0.62 -6.33
CA PHE A 69 -5.86 -0.23 -5.53
C PHE A 69 -6.52 -1.58 -5.21
N THR A 70 -7.81 -1.59 -4.88
CA THR A 70 -8.59 -2.82 -4.64
C THR A 70 -8.60 -3.73 -5.87
N GLU A 71 -8.72 -3.17 -7.07
CA GLU A 71 -8.61 -3.92 -8.33
C GLU A 71 -7.18 -4.43 -8.59
N SER A 72 -6.14 -3.76 -8.08
CA SER A 72 -4.78 -4.31 -8.13
C SER A 72 -4.64 -5.50 -7.15
N VAL A 73 -5.23 -5.40 -5.96
CA VAL A 73 -5.27 -6.49 -4.97
C VAL A 73 -6.10 -7.69 -5.45
N SER A 74 -7.07 -7.50 -6.36
CA SER A 74 -7.83 -8.60 -6.96
C SER A 74 -6.95 -9.59 -7.75
N LYS A 75 -5.74 -9.17 -8.12
CA LYS A 75 -4.73 -9.94 -8.86
C LYS A 75 -3.59 -10.43 -7.98
N LEU A 76 -3.74 -10.37 -6.66
CA LEU A 76 -2.66 -10.66 -5.72
C LEU A 76 -2.35 -12.16 -5.59
N GLU A 77 -3.23 -13.07 -6.02
CA GLU A 77 -2.91 -14.52 -5.99
C GLU A 77 -1.66 -14.82 -6.83
N GLY A 78 -0.67 -15.47 -6.23
CA GLY A 78 0.67 -15.68 -6.80
C GLY A 78 1.55 -14.43 -6.85
N GLY A 79 1.08 -13.30 -6.33
CA GLY A 79 1.74 -12.01 -6.35
C GLY A 79 2.50 -11.66 -5.06
N VAL A 80 2.94 -10.41 -5.00
CA VAL A 80 3.74 -9.86 -3.89
C VAL A 80 3.17 -8.52 -3.44
N LEU A 81 3.06 -8.33 -2.13
CA LEU A 81 2.77 -7.03 -1.50
C LEU A 81 3.95 -6.60 -0.62
N LEU A 82 4.53 -5.44 -0.93
CA LEU A 82 5.61 -4.84 -0.15
C LEU A 82 5.08 -3.64 0.62
N ASN A 83 5.26 -3.64 1.94
CA ASN A 83 4.95 -2.52 2.81
C ASN A 83 6.23 -1.84 3.28
N TYR A 84 6.58 -0.72 2.63
CA TYR A 84 7.71 0.12 2.99
C TYR A 84 7.27 1.26 3.91
N GLY A 85 7.56 1.15 5.21
CA GLY A 85 7.41 2.24 6.20
C GLY A 85 5.99 2.70 6.55
N SER A 86 4.95 2.09 5.99
CA SER A 86 3.58 2.46 6.37
C SER A 86 3.14 1.70 7.61
N ALA A 87 2.99 2.42 8.73
CA ALA A 87 2.58 1.83 10.00
C ALA A 87 1.06 1.80 10.21
N ILE A 88 0.30 2.62 9.49
CA ILE A 88 -1.15 2.80 9.70
C ILE A 88 -1.90 2.72 8.36
N MET A 89 -1.71 3.69 7.46
CA MET A 89 -2.53 3.83 6.25
C MET A 89 -2.43 2.60 5.34
N GLY A 90 -1.21 2.19 4.98
CA GLY A 90 -0.95 1.04 4.10
C GLY A 90 -1.62 -0.25 4.60
N PRO A 91 -1.33 -0.69 5.85
CA PRO A 91 -1.96 -1.88 6.42
C PRO A 91 -3.50 -1.82 6.45
N GLU A 92 -4.09 -0.68 6.83
CA GLU A 92 -5.54 -0.57 6.95
C GLU A 92 -6.23 -0.53 5.57
N VAL A 93 -5.71 0.24 4.61
CA VAL A 93 -6.19 0.28 3.22
C VAL A 93 -6.09 -1.11 2.59
N TYR A 94 -4.92 -1.75 2.71
CA TYR A 94 -4.70 -3.12 2.24
C TYR A 94 -5.69 -4.12 2.84
N LEU A 95 -5.89 -4.10 4.16
CA LEU A 95 -6.81 -5.02 4.81
C LEU A 95 -8.24 -4.88 4.29
N LYS A 96 -8.72 -3.65 4.05
CA LYS A 96 -10.07 -3.44 3.51
C LYS A 96 -10.16 -3.88 2.05
N ALA A 97 -9.18 -3.54 1.23
CA ALA A 97 -9.11 -3.98 -0.17
C ALA A 97 -9.11 -5.51 -0.27
N LEU A 98 -8.22 -6.19 0.47
CA LEU A 98 -8.14 -7.65 0.49
C LEU A 98 -9.45 -8.29 0.98
N SER A 99 -10.08 -7.72 2.01
CA SER A 99 -11.37 -8.23 2.51
C SER A 99 -12.47 -8.14 1.44
N MET A 100 -12.55 -7.01 0.72
CA MET A 100 -13.50 -6.84 -0.39
C MET A 100 -13.24 -7.85 -1.51
N VAL A 101 -11.98 -7.99 -1.91
CA VAL A 101 -11.54 -8.89 -2.96
C VAL A 101 -11.83 -10.35 -2.61
N ARG A 102 -11.48 -10.80 -1.40
CA ARG A 102 -11.76 -12.17 -0.94
C ARG A 102 -13.26 -12.47 -0.90
N ASN A 103 -14.08 -11.49 -0.50
CA ASN A 103 -15.54 -11.64 -0.50
C ASN A 103 -16.12 -11.80 -1.92
N VAL A 104 -15.53 -11.15 -2.92
CA VAL A 104 -15.93 -11.33 -4.33
C VAL A 104 -15.42 -12.67 -4.88
N ALA A 105 -14.14 -12.98 -4.66
CA ALA A 105 -13.53 -14.24 -5.10
C ALA A 105 -14.28 -15.47 -4.55
N HIS A 106 -14.62 -15.46 -3.26
CA HIS A 106 -15.36 -16.55 -2.63
C HIS A 106 -16.71 -16.82 -3.32
N ARG A 107 -17.44 -15.76 -3.72
CA ARG A 107 -18.71 -15.89 -4.47
C ARG A 107 -18.54 -16.44 -5.88
N ARG A 108 -17.33 -16.34 -6.45
CA ARG A 108 -16.96 -16.89 -7.75
C ARG A 108 -16.29 -18.26 -7.66
N ASN A 109 -16.23 -18.84 -6.45
CA ASN A 109 -15.48 -20.08 -6.19
C ASN A 109 -13.97 -19.96 -6.54
N GLU A 110 -13.44 -18.74 -6.41
CA GLU A 110 -12.02 -18.39 -6.53
C GLU A 110 -11.43 -18.16 -5.13
N ARG A 111 -10.10 -18.17 -5.01
CA ARG A 111 -9.39 -17.95 -3.75
C ARG A 111 -8.22 -16.99 -3.95
N ILE A 112 -8.05 -16.07 -3.00
CA ILE A 112 -6.87 -15.20 -2.89
C ILE A 112 -6.23 -15.43 -1.53
N ALA A 113 -5.25 -16.32 -1.47
CA ALA A 113 -4.61 -16.80 -0.26
C ALA A 113 -3.12 -17.09 -0.41
N HIS A 114 -2.62 -17.44 -1.60
CA HIS A 114 -1.23 -17.82 -1.81
C HIS A 114 -0.48 -16.66 -2.44
N PHE A 115 0.10 -15.82 -1.60
CA PHE A 115 0.90 -14.68 -2.02
C PHE A 115 1.95 -14.37 -0.97
N THR A 116 2.97 -13.61 -1.37
CA THR A 116 4.04 -13.19 -0.48
C THR A 116 3.80 -11.77 0.01
N THR A 117 3.94 -11.53 1.30
CA THR A 117 3.99 -10.19 1.86
C THR A 117 5.36 -9.89 2.45
N ALA A 118 5.76 -8.63 2.46
CA ALA A 118 6.96 -8.21 3.15
C ALA A 118 6.76 -6.86 3.82
N VAL A 119 7.26 -6.71 5.05
CA VAL A 119 7.28 -5.45 5.78
C VAL A 119 8.72 -5.00 5.95
N PHE A 120 9.00 -3.76 5.54
CA PHE A 120 10.29 -3.10 5.66
C PHE A 120 10.18 -1.96 6.68
N ASP A 121 10.78 -2.13 7.86
CA ASP A 121 10.71 -1.16 8.96
C ASP A 121 11.93 -1.31 9.90
N LEU A 122 12.05 -0.48 10.92
CA LEU A 122 13.16 -0.47 11.89
C LEU A 122 12.81 -1.10 13.23
N ILE A 123 11.51 -1.29 13.52
CA ILE A 123 11.01 -1.77 14.81
C ILE A 123 11.58 -3.16 15.14
N PRO A 124 12.23 -3.38 16.29
CA PRO A 124 12.68 -4.71 16.70
C PRO A 124 11.49 -5.59 17.08
N LEU A 125 10.93 -6.33 16.12
CA LEU A 125 9.80 -7.23 16.36
C LEU A 125 10.19 -8.56 17.01
N GLY A 126 11.48 -8.92 17.04
CA GLY A 126 11.96 -10.21 17.54
C GLY A 126 11.78 -11.35 16.53
N ASP A 127 11.99 -12.58 16.99
CA ASP A 127 12.11 -13.75 16.10
C ASP A 127 10.76 -14.47 15.85
N ASP A 128 9.84 -14.43 16.81
CA ASP A 128 8.51 -15.02 16.66
C ASP A 128 7.58 -14.05 15.92
N LEU A 129 7.42 -14.30 14.62
CA LEU A 129 6.56 -13.53 13.72
C LEU A 129 5.45 -14.38 13.09
N GLU A 130 5.32 -15.64 13.49
CA GLU A 130 4.34 -16.57 12.94
C GLU A 130 2.95 -16.36 13.56
N SER A 131 2.90 -15.81 14.77
CA SER A 131 1.67 -15.63 15.55
C SER A 131 1.45 -14.17 15.98
N GLU A 132 0.20 -13.82 16.29
CA GLU A 132 -0.08 -12.49 16.85
C GLU A 132 0.54 -12.38 18.24
N ALA A 133 1.29 -11.30 18.51
CA ALA A 133 1.73 -10.99 19.87
C ALA A 133 0.54 -10.90 20.84
N PRO A 134 0.71 -11.25 22.13
CA PRO A 134 -0.35 -11.11 23.12
C PRO A 134 -0.70 -9.64 23.36
N LYS A 135 -1.93 -9.34 23.81
CA LYS A 135 -2.38 -7.96 24.08
C LYS A 135 -1.55 -7.21 25.13
N SER A 136 -0.86 -7.95 26.00
CA SER A 136 0.06 -7.41 26.99
C SER A 136 1.38 -6.92 26.38
N ASP A 137 1.66 -7.26 25.13
CA ASP A 137 2.86 -6.88 24.40
C ASP A 137 2.57 -5.69 23.47
N PRO A 138 3.35 -4.60 23.53
CA PRO A 138 3.18 -3.44 22.66
C PRO A 138 3.19 -3.76 21.15
N ARG A 139 3.91 -4.80 20.73
CA ARG A 139 3.97 -5.26 19.33
C ARG A 139 2.59 -5.64 18.78
N TYR A 140 1.65 -6.03 19.64
CA TYR A 140 0.26 -6.32 19.24
C TYR A 140 -0.43 -5.13 18.55
N TYR A 141 -0.02 -3.91 18.88
CA TYR A 141 -0.61 -2.67 18.36
C TYR A 141 0.05 -2.17 17.08
N TYR A 142 1.16 -2.78 16.66
CA TYR A 142 1.84 -2.47 15.41
C TYR A 142 1.14 -3.20 14.24
N ARG A 143 0.43 -2.42 13.41
CA ARG A 143 -0.46 -2.95 12.36
C ARG A 143 0.24 -3.79 11.30
N PRO A 144 1.44 -3.43 10.80
CA PRO A 144 2.13 -4.27 9.81
C PRO A 144 2.41 -5.68 10.33
N PHE A 145 2.84 -5.84 11.58
CA PHE A 145 3.04 -7.18 12.14
C PHE A 145 1.74 -7.98 12.18
N LYS A 146 0.71 -7.40 12.80
CA LYS A 146 -0.56 -8.09 12.96
C LYS A 146 -1.27 -8.39 11.64
N THR A 147 -1.34 -7.43 10.74
CA THR A 147 -2.14 -7.49 9.52
C THR A 147 -1.38 -8.12 8.37
N ILE A 148 -0.17 -7.62 8.08
CA ILE A 148 0.58 -7.96 6.88
C ILE A 148 1.44 -9.21 7.08
N LEU A 149 2.06 -9.38 8.24
CA LEU A 149 2.89 -10.56 8.50
C LEU A 149 2.05 -11.76 8.94
N VAL A 150 1.07 -11.56 9.84
CA VAL A 150 0.36 -12.71 10.45
C VAL A 150 -0.98 -12.99 9.77
N ARG A 151 -1.93 -12.04 9.79
CA ARG A 151 -3.34 -12.33 9.45
C ARG A 151 -3.58 -12.67 7.99
N THR A 152 -2.95 -11.92 7.09
CA THR A 152 -3.23 -12.04 5.65
C THR A 152 -2.76 -13.36 5.05
N ILE A 153 -1.76 -14.00 5.65
CA ILE A 153 -1.13 -15.23 5.12
C ILE A 153 -1.66 -16.52 5.72
N ARG A 154 -2.53 -16.46 6.75
CA ARG A 154 -3.04 -17.66 7.47
C ARG A 154 -3.67 -18.72 6.56
N ASP A 155 -4.17 -18.30 5.41
CA ASP A 155 -4.86 -19.16 4.46
C ASP A 155 -3.91 -19.79 3.42
N GLY A 156 -2.59 -19.64 3.54
CA GLY A 156 -1.59 -20.32 2.70
C GLY A 156 -0.47 -19.46 2.10
N GLY A 157 -0.34 -18.20 2.50
CA GLY A 157 0.71 -17.30 2.01
C GLY A 157 1.99 -17.36 2.85
N GLU A 158 2.97 -16.55 2.48
CA GLU A 158 4.22 -16.37 3.23
C GLU A 158 4.45 -14.89 3.53
N SER A 159 5.12 -14.61 4.65
CA SER A 159 5.48 -13.24 4.99
C SER A 159 6.92 -13.11 5.47
N TYR A 160 7.52 -11.95 5.21
CA TYR A 160 8.90 -11.64 5.57
C TYR A 160 8.98 -10.28 6.27
N TYR A 161 9.73 -10.22 7.38
CA TYR A 161 10.08 -8.96 8.01
C TYR A 161 11.52 -8.62 7.72
N ILE A 162 11.75 -7.51 7.03
CA ILE A 162 13.07 -6.99 6.71
C ILE A 162 13.31 -5.79 7.60
N ARG A 163 14.12 -5.99 8.63
CA ARG A 163 14.52 -4.91 9.53
C ARG A 163 15.72 -4.16 8.97
N GLY A 164 15.55 -2.89 8.58
CA GLY A 164 16.65 -2.09 8.06
C GLY A 164 16.20 -0.75 7.48
N ASP A 165 17.17 0.12 7.22
CA ASP A 165 16.91 1.42 6.60
C ASP A 165 16.45 1.25 5.15
N HIS A 166 15.53 2.07 4.67
CA HIS A 166 15.04 2.01 3.30
C HIS A 166 16.11 2.37 2.27
N THR A 167 17.05 3.23 2.64
CA THR A 167 18.21 3.59 1.80
C THR A 167 19.13 2.39 1.54
N GLU A 168 19.10 1.37 2.40
CA GLU A 168 19.84 0.12 2.23
C GLU A 168 18.96 -0.97 1.61
N THR A 169 17.76 -1.16 2.16
CA THR A 169 16.89 -2.30 1.82
C THR A 169 16.23 -2.17 0.45
N MET A 170 15.84 -0.97 0.02
CA MET A 170 15.23 -0.76 -1.29
C MET A 170 16.24 -1.00 -2.43
N PRO A 171 17.46 -0.40 -2.43
CA PRO A 171 18.44 -0.70 -3.47
C PRO A 171 18.95 -2.14 -3.43
N ALA A 172 19.05 -2.76 -2.25
CA ALA A 172 19.43 -4.16 -2.13
C ALA A 172 18.41 -5.10 -2.77
N LEU A 173 17.11 -4.88 -2.53
CA LEU A 173 16.05 -5.66 -3.17
C LEU A 173 16.08 -5.47 -4.69
N TYR A 174 16.18 -4.22 -5.15
CA TYR A 174 16.25 -3.90 -6.58
C TYR A 174 17.36 -4.68 -7.29
N LYS A 175 18.59 -4.66 -6.76
CA LYS A 175 19.75 -5.38 -7.33
C LYS A 175 19.63 -6.91 -7.37
N ARG A 176 18.69 -7.49 -6.62
CA ARG A 176 18.46 -8.94 -6.59
C ARG A 176 17.37 -9.39 -7.56
N VAL A 177 16.52 -8.47 -8.00
CA VAL A 177 15.35 -8.75 -8.82
C VAL A 177 15.52 -8.25 -10.26
N VAL A 178 16.29 -7.18 -10.46
CA VAL A 178 16.61 -6.57 -11.77
C VAL A 178 18.07 -6.80 -12.10
#